data_AF-A0A7C5KSB1-F1
#
_entry.id   AF-A0A7C5KSB1-F1
#
_cell.length_a   1.000
_cell.length_b   1.000
_cell.length_c   1.000
_cell.angle_alpha   90.00
_cell.angle_beta   90.00
_cell.angle_gamma   90.00
#
_symmetry.space_group_name_H-M   'P 1'
#
loop_
_entity.id
_entity.type
_entity.pdbx_description
1 polymer ?
#
loop_
_entity_poly.entity_id
_entity_poly.type
_entity_poly.pdbx_seq_one_letter_code
_entity_poly.pdbx_strand_id
1 'polypeptide(L)'
;MTTKRSWTTYPATYRAKELKSIAGWISSGESGSVVGLLGSGRSNLLGFLCQRPEVLRTYLSNQAKPIVVIPIDLNNLPANTLSALYRVILRSFYRMRSQFEQSLQQAATALYLETRAERDPFLSQSALQELLLLFQAQQIQVVLVLNRFGQFGQRASIPMVNTLRGLRDDFKDTLCYIAGMAQEVAYLPDPDTLGDMYELLDNYVCWVGAMVEDDARNLIARAVYAAPVSPSEADMSAMLALSGGYPALLRSVCHWWLSVADKPAYPEWVTNLLAERSIQHRLVEIWEGLTQEEQFVLSELQKLQPAATGGAAKNNEGPDAESNNSNKTYDDFCKQNHDTLSRLAVKGVCRQTRAGWRIMADLLAAYVAQVKGRGRGRIWLDEESDEIYQGQTLLKNLTALERSVLSFLIKHPRVRHTKTDLIINTWAKDLRQRGVTDNSLYQVILSLRKEIEPVPGKQFYLITWRGKPEGGYQFFPEGRPG
;
A
#
# COMPACT_ATOMS: atom_id res chain seq x y z
N MET A 1 10.21 25.46 -16.12
CA MET A 1 11.24 25.42 -15.06
C MET A 1 10.77 24.48 -13.96
N THR A 2 11.36 23.30 -13.83
CA THR A 2 11.04 22.35 -12.76
C THR A 2 11.60 22.92 -11.46
N THR A 3 10.75 23.57 -10.65
CA THR A 3 11.07 23.94 -9.28
C THR A 3 11.59 22.70 -8.57
N LYS A 4 12.91 22.64 -8.31
CA LYS A 4 13.51 21.63 -7.43
C LYS A 4 12.68 21.62 -6.16
N ARG A 5 12.07 20.48 -5.83
CA ARG A 5 11.36 20.31 -4.56
C ARG A 5 12.37 20.59 -3.45
N SER A 6 12.29 21.76 -2.83
CA SER A 6 13.21 22.09 -1.73
C SER A 6 12.74 21.34 -0.50
N TRP A 7 13.41 20.23 -0.16
CA TRP A 7 13.09 19.41 1.01
C TRP A 7 13.26 20.15 2.33
N THR A 8 13.97 21.29 2.32
CA THR A 8 14.10 22.23 3.44
C THR A 8 12.79 22.90 3.84
N THR A 9 11.78 22.90 2.96
CA THR A 9 10.44 23.48 3.24
C THR A 9 9.51 22.58 4.04
N TYR A 10 9.89 21.32 4.27
CA TYR A 10 9.16 20.45 5.19
C TYR A 10 9.69 20.66 6.61
N PRO A 11 8.80 20.75 7.62
CA PRO A 11 9.22 20.86 9.02
C PRO A 11 9.97 19.59 9.46
N ALA A 12 10.80 19.70 10.50
CA ALA A 12 11.48 18.54 11.08
C ALA A 12 10.50 17.51 11.69
N THR A 13 9.28 17.94 12.01
CA THR A 13 8.18 17.10 12.50
C THR A 13 7.40 16.39 11.39
N TYR A 14 7.72 16.64 10.11
CA TYR A 14 7.01 16.05 8.99
C TYR A 14 7.03 14.51 9.06
N ARG A 15 5.84 13.90 9.13
CA ARG A 15 5.67 12.43 9.25
C ARG A 15 6.48 11.83 10.40
N ALA A 16 6.52 12.53 11.54
CA ALA A 16 7.29 12.14 12.72
C ALA A 16 6.99 10.71 13.20
N LYS A 17 5.72 10.29 13.16
CA LYS A 17 5.32 8.93 13.57
C LYS A 17 5.98 7.87 12.69
N GLU A 18 5.87 8.01 11.37
CA GLU A 18 6.43 7.09 10.41
C GLU A 18 7.96 7.11 10.44
N LEU A 19 8.58 8.29 10.57
CA LEU A 19 10.03 8.42 10.74
C LEU A 19 10.54 7.74 12.01
N LYS A 20 9.81 7.85 13.13
CA LYS A 20 10.18 7.17 14.38
C LYS A 20 10.15 5.66 14.23
N SER A 21 9.14 5.10 13.55
CA SER A 21 9.08 3.66 13.25
C SER A 21 10.27 3.22 12.39
N ILE A 22 10.55 3.94 11.30
CA ILE A 22 11.66 3.64 10.40
C ILE A 22 13.02 3.77 11.12
N ALA A 23 13.20 4.79 11.95
CA ALA A 23 14.40 4.99 12.75
C ALA A 23 14.64 3.86 13.75
N GLY A 24 13.58 3.31 14.35
CA GLY A 24 13.66 2.15 15.23
C GLY A 24 14.23 0.92 14.51
N TRP A 25 13.74 0.65 13.30
CA TRP A 25 14.24 -0.48 12.49
C TRP A 25 15.69 -0.29 12.11
N ILE A 26 16.05 0.91 11.60
CA ILE A 26 17.42 1.24 11.23
C ILE A 26 18.34 1.08 12.45
N SER A 27 17.94 1.54 13.63
CA SER A 27 18.74 1.42 14.86
C SER A 27 19.00 -0.04 15.24
N SER A 28 18.06 -0.95 14.93
CA SER A 28 18.21 -2.39 15.16
C SER A 28 18.88 -3.13 14.00
N GLY A 29 19.30 -2.44 12.94
CA GLY A 29 19.83 -3.05 11.72
C GLY A 29 18.76 -3.69 10.82
N GLU A 30 17.49 -3.53 11.16
CA GLU A 30 16.39 -4.22 10.49
C GLU A 30 16.00 -3.57 9.17
N SER A 31 15.55 -4.39 8.24
CA SER A 31 14.93 -3.94 7.00
C SER A 31 13.41 -3.93 7.16
N GLY A 32 12.72 -3.15 6.33
CA GLY A 32 11.26 -3.13 6.36
C GLY A 32 10.65 -2.49 5.13
N SER A 33 9.32 -2.54 5.07
CA SER A 33 8.53 -1.96 4.01
C SER A 33 7.75 -0.73 4.48
N VAL A 34 7.73 0.29 3.63
CA VAL A 34 6.91 1.48 3.79
C VAL A 34 5.78 1.36 2.79
N VAL A 35 4.58 1.07 3.28
CA VAL A 35 3.40 0.74 2.48
C VAL A 35 2.41 1.89 2.53
N GLY A 36 1.77 2.19 1.41
CA GLY A 36 0.71 3.19 1.40
C GLY A 36 0.02 3.27 0.06
N LEU A 37 -1.28 3.50 0.10
CA LEU A 37 -2.10 3.67 -1.10
C LEU A 37 -1.55 4.77 -2.03
N LEU A 38 -1.92 4.73 -3.31
CA LEU A 38 -1.49 5.74 -4.27
C LEU A 38 -1.93 7.14 -3.81
N GLY A 39 -0.97 8.07 -3.76
CA GLY A 39 -1.24 9.45 -3.34
C GLY A 39 -1.13 9.73 -1.83
N SER A 40 -0.91 8.70 -1.00
CA SER A 40 -0.66 8.82 0.45
C SER A 40 0.57 9.65 0.84
N GLY A 41 1.46 9.95 -0.12
CA GLY A 41 2.68 10.69 0.14
C GLY A 41 3.89 9.81 0.52
N ARG A 42 3.80 8.48 0.40
CA ARG A 42 4.93 7.54 0.61
C ARG A 42 6.24 8.01 -0.05
N SER A 43 6.23 8.28 -1.35
CA SER A 43 7.46 8.72 -2.05
C SER A 43 7.96 10.09 -1.58
N ASN A 44 7.10 10.94 -1.01
CA ASN A 44 7.55 12.17 -0.37
C ASN A 44 8.18 11.91 0.99
N LEU A 45 7.64 10.98 1.80
CA LEU A 45 8.28 10.53 3.04
C LEU A 45 9.67 9.95 2.76
N LEU A 46 9.78 9.01 1.82
CA LEU A 46 11.07 8.41 1.45
C LEU A 46 12.04 9.45 0.86
N GLY A 47 11.53 10.39 0.05
CA GLY A 47 12.34 11.48 -0.46
C GLY A 47 12.83 12.43 0.63
N PHE A 48 11.98 12.73 1.63
CA PHE A 48 12.33 13.53 2.79
C PHE A 48 13.42 12.84 3.62
N LEU A 49 13.25 11.55 3.92
CA LEU A 49 14.23 10.71 4.62
C LEU A 49 15.62 10.80 3.97
N CYS A 50 15.70 10.65 2.64
CA CYS A 50 16.98 10.67 1.91
C CYS A 50 17.62 12.05 1.80
N GLN A 51 16.85 13.13 1.94
CA GLN A 51 17.31 14.50 1.68
C GLN A 51 17.45 15.34 2.95
N ARG A 52 16.89 14.85 4.06
CA ARG A 52 16.98 15.43 5.40
C ARG A 52 17.45 14.36 6.42
N PRO A 53 18.58 13.66 6.19
CA PRO A 53 19.04 12.60 7.07
C PRO A 53 19.37 13.11 8.50
N GLU A 54 19.62 14.41 8.67
CA GLU A 54 19.79 15.01 9.98
C GLU A 54 18.50 14.99 10.83
N VAL A 55 17.33 14.99 10.20
CA VAL A 55 16.04 14.81 10.90
C VAL A 55 15.88 13.36 11.34
N LEU A 56 16.28 12.39 10.50
CA LEU A 56 16.28 10.99 10.92
C LEU A 56 17.14 10.79 12.17
N ARG A 57 18.31 11.45 12.23
CA ARG A 57 19.23 11.36 13.38
C ARG A 57 18.61 11.79 14.71
N THR A 58 17.60 12.65 14.72
CA THR A 58 16.93 13.03 15.98
C THR A 58 16.06 11.91 16.55
N TYR A 59 15.72 10.89 15.75
CA TYR A 59 14.94 9.72 16.17
C TYR A 59 15.81 8.48 16.40
N LEU A 60 17.09 8.53 16.03
CA LEU A 60 18.04 7.46 16.29
C LEU A 60 18.54 7.54 17.74
N SER A 61 18.91 6.40 18.32
CA SER A 61 19.49 6.37 19.66
C SER A 61 20.90 6.98 19.66
N ASN A 62 21.35 7.53 20.81
CA ASN A 62 22.70 8.11 20.94
C ASN A 62 23.85 7.11 20.74
N GLN A 63 23.55 5.80 20.70
CA GLN A 63 24.51 4.72 20.46
C GLN A 63 24.48 4.21 19.00
N ALA A 64 23.71 4.85 18.13
CA ALA A 64 23.59 4.43 16.74
C ALA A 64 24.92 4.61 15.99
N LYS A 65 25.24 3.60 15.17
CA LYS A 65 26.32 3.68 14.18
C LYS A 65 26.10 4.89 13.26
N PRO A 66 27.17 5.51 12.72
CA PRO A 66 27.02 6.50 11.66
C PRO A 66 26.21 5.92 10.51
N ILE A 67 25.22 6.67 10.01
CA ILE A 67 24.30 6.19 8.98
C ILE A 67 24.42 7.03 7.72
N VAL A 68 24.43 6.34 6.58
CA VAL A 68 24.27 6.92 5.24
C VAL A 68 23.00 6.38 4.58
N VAL A 69 22.18 7.27 4.05
CA VAL A 69 20.92 6.92 3.39
C VAL A 69 21.10 7.07 1.88
N ILE A 70 20.95 5.96 1.15
CA ILE A 70 21.20 5.90 -0.29
C ILE A 70 19.86 5.71 -1.03
N PRO A 71 19.37 6.74 -1.75
CA PRO A 71 18.13 6.63 -2.51
C PRO A 71 18.33 5.80 -3.78
N ILE A 72 17.57 4.72 -3.92
CA ILE A 72 17.52 3.90 -5.14
C ILE A 72 16.11 3.98 -5.71
N ASP A 73 15.96 4.68 -6.82
CA ASP A 73 14.72 4.70 -7.58
C ASP A 73 14.73 3.58 -8.61
N LEU A 74 14.06 2.48 -8.26
CA LEU A 74 14.04 1.26 -9.06
C LEU A 74 13.29 1.45 -10.38
N ASN A 75 12.55 2.53 -10.61
CA ASN A 75 11.98 2.82 -11.93
C ASN A 75 13.03 3.21 -12.96
N ASN A 76 14.20 3.68 -12.53
CA ASN A 76 15.28 4.08 -13.42
C ASN A 76 16.16 2.91 -13.89
N LEU A 77 15.78 1.66 -13.59
CA LEU A 77 16.44 0.48 -14.13
C LEU A 77 16.24 0.42 -15.66
N PRO A 78 17.33 0.53 -16.46
CA PRO A 78 17.23 0.53 -17.92
C PRO A 78 16.94 -0.85 -18.51
N ALA A 79 17.26 -1.91 -17.77
CA ALA A 79 17.02 -3.31 -18.14
C ALA A 79 16.83 -4.17 -16.89
N ASN A 80 16.10 -5.28 -17.00
CA ASN A 80 15.90 -6.25 -15.93
C ASN A 80 17.06 -7.26 -15.89
N THR A 81 18.27 -6.79 -15.65
CA THR A 81 19.48 -7.62 -15.55
C THR A 81 20.23 -7.33 -14.26
N LEU A 82 21.04 -8.29 -13.80
CA LEU A 82 21.88 -8.14 -12.61
C LEU A 82 22.87 -6.97 -12.77
N SER A 83 23.57 -6.89 -13.91
CA SER A 83 24.49 -5.78 -14.21
C SER A 83 23.81 -4.41 -14.14
N ALA A 84 22.57 -4.29 -14.63
CA ALA A 84 21.82 -3.03 -14.55
C ALA A 84 21.45 -2.69 -13.10
N LEU A 85 21.05 -3.68 -12.30
CA LEU A 85 20.74 -3.51 -10.87
C LEU A 85 21.96 -2.99 -10.10
N TYR A 86 23.09 -3.71 -10.16
CA TYR A 86 24.32 -3.32 -9.46
C TYR A 86 24.79 -1.92 -9.85
N ARG A 87 24.79 -1.60 -11.15
CA ARG A 87 25.19 -0.27 -11.62
C ARG A 87 24.24 0.84 -11.19
N VAL A 88 22.95 0.57 -11.06
CA VAL A 88 22.00 1.55 -10.50
C VAL A 88 22.26 1.80 -9.02
N ILE A 89 22.61 0.76 -8.25
CA ILE A 89 23.00 0.90 -6.84
C ILE A 89 24.30 1.72 -6.75
N LEU A 90 25.36 1.32 -7.49
CA LEU A 90 26.64 2.05 -7.54
C LEU A 90 26.46 3.51 -7.98
N ARG A 91 25.64 3.77 -9.00
CA ARG A 91 25.30 5.12 -9.44
C ARG A 91 24.65 5.94 -8.32
N SER A 92 23.87 5.31 -7.44
CA SER A 92 23.22 5.98 -6.31
C SER A 92 24.25 6.39 -5.26
N PHE A 93 25.21 5.52 -4.92
CA PHE A 93 26.37 5.90 -4.10
C PHE A 93 27.17 7.04 -4.73
N TYR A 94 27.50 6.94 -6.02
CA TYR A 94 28.20 7.99 -6.74
C TYR A 94 27.48 9.33 -6.65
N ARG A 95 26.15 9.38 -6.77
CA ARG A 95 25.38 10.62 -6.65
C ARG A 95 25.40 11.22 -5.25
N MET A 96 25.51 10.39 -4.23
CA MET A 96 25.54 10.80 -2.82
C MET A 96 26.95 11.07 -2.31
N ARG A 97 27.99 10.83 -3.13
CA ARG A 97 29.41 10.86 -2.74
C ARG A 97 29.88 12.12 -2.02
N SER A 98 29.26 13.28 -2.27
CA SER A 98 29.60 14.54 -1.60
C SER A 98 29.20 14.56 -0.13
N GLN A 99 28.44 13.57 0.34
CA GLN A 99 28.05 13.39 1.73
C GLN A 99 28.97 12.41 2.48
N PHE A 100 29.91 11.78 1.78
CA PHE A 100 30.82 10.81 2.37
C PHE A 100 32.13 11.49 2.77
N GLU A 101 32.89 10.86 3.66
CA GLU A 101 34.28 11.26 3.90
C GLU A 101 35.13 11.04 2.64
N GLN A 102 36.28 11.75 2.58
CA GLN A 102 37.09 11.85 1.37
C GLN A 102 37.51 10.49 0.79
N SER A 103 37.87 9.52 1.64
CA SER A 103 38.28 8.18 1.21
C SER A 103 37.13 7.41 0.53
N LEU A 104 35.95 7.39 1.15
CA LEU A 104 34.74 6.77 0.61
C LEU A 104 34.22 7.50 -0.63
N GLN A 105 34.32 8.83 -0.66
CA GLN A 105 33.98 9.63 -1.84
C GLN A 105 34.85 9.23 -3.05
N GLN A 106 36.15 9.07 -2.85
CA GLN A 106 37.09 8.65 -3.90
C GLN A 106 36.78 7.22 -4.35
N ALA A 107 36.61 6.29 -3.42
CA ALA A 107 36.28 4.90 -3.73
C ALA A 107 34.95 4.77 -4.51
N ALA A 108 33.87 5.40 -4.04
CA ALA A 108 32.59 5.41 -4.74
C ALA A 108 32.67 6.05 -6.14
N THR A 109 33.58 7.00 -6.33
CA THR A 109 33.84 7.61 -7.64
C THR A 109 34.57 6.64 -8.57
N ALA A 110 35.67 6.06 -8.13
CA ALA A 110 36.48 5.13 -8.91
C ALA A 110 35.66 3.91 -9.35
N LEU A 111 35.07 3.21 -8.38
CA LEU A 111 34.30 1.98 -8.60
C LEU A 111 33.11 2.18 -9.55
N TYR A 112 32.41 3.31 -9.46
CA TYR A 112 31.34 3.62 -10.41
C TYR A 112 31.87 3.93 -11.80
N LEU A 113 32.94 4.72 -11.93
CA LEU A 113 33.48 5.10 -13.23
C LEU A 113 34.08 3.91 -13.99
N GLU A 114 34.74 3.00 -13.29
CA GLU A 114 35.30 1.76 -13.85
C GLU A 114 34.21 0.83 -14.37
N THR A 115 33.08 0.72 -13.65
CA THR A 115 32.02 -0.24 -13.98
C THR A 115 30.87 0.33 -14.81
N ARG A 116 30.82 1.65 -15.07
CA ARG A 116 29.65 2.30 -15.72
C ARG A 116 29.31 1.71 -17.10
N ALA A 117 30.34 1.36 -17.88
CA ALA A 117 30.22 0.83 -19.24
C ALA A 117 30.16 -0.69 -19.28
N GLU A 118 30.44 -1.35 -18.15
CA GLU A 118 30.59 -2.79 -18.08
C GLU A 118 29.26 -3.51 -18.19
N ARG A 119 29.26 -4.65 -18.87
CA ARG A 119 28.09 -5.51 -19.06
C ARG A 119 28.19 -6.79 -18.25
N ASP A 120 29.40 -7.22 -17.90
CA ASP A 120 29.61 -8.34 -17.00
C ASP A 120 29.02 -8.02 -15.60
N PRO A 121 28.01 -8.78 -15.14
CA PRO A 121 27.47 -8.58 -13.80
C PRO A 121 28.50 -8.80 -12.70
N PHE A 122 29.50 -9.67 -12.89
CA PHE A 122 30.51 -10.00 -11.88
C PHE A 122 31.33 -8.77 -11.50
N LEU A 123 31.80 -8.00 -12.47
CA LEU A 123 32.59 -6.78 -12.21
C LEU A 123 31.78 -5.73 -11.43
N SER A 124 30.52 -5.51 -11.82
CA SER A 124 29.63 -4.58 -11.11
C SER A 124 29.23 -5.08 -9.72
N GLN A 125 29.13 -6.39 -9.52
CA GLN A 125 28.87 -7.01 -8.22
C GLN A 125 30.07 -6.82 -7.29
N SER A 126 31.27 -7.18 -7.75
CA SER A 126 32.51 -7.05 -6.98
C SER A 126 32.74 -5.61 -6.55
N ALA A 127 32.55 -4.64 -7.45
CA ALA A 127 32.66 -3.23 -7.12
C ALA A 127 31.64 -2.76 -6.06
N LEU A 128 30.41 -3.29 -6.10
CA LEU A 128 29.42 -2.98 -5.05
C LEU A 128 29.81 -3.60 -3.71
N GLN A 129 30.25 -4.86 -3.71
CA GLN A 129 30.69 -5.53 -2.49
C GLN A 129 31.92 -4.84 -1.88
N GLU A 130 32.91 -4.47 -2.68
CA GLU A 130 34.08 -3.71 -2.23
C GLU A 130 33.67 -2.39 -1.59
N LEU A 131 32.75 -1.65 -2.22
CA LEU A 131 32.25 -0.41 -1.64
C LEU A 131 31.57 -0.65 -0.28
N LEU A 132 30.71 -1.67 -0.18
CA LEU A 132 30.02 -2.00 1.08
C LEU A 132 31.00 -2.46 2.17
N LEU A 133 32.06 -3.21 1.82
CA LEU A 133 33.14 -3.58 2.74
C LEU A 133 33.86 -2.34 3.29
N LEU A 134 34.08 -1.31 2.48
CA LEU A 134 34.68 -0.05 2.95
C LEU A 134 33.78 0.69 3.96
N PHE A 135 32.45 0.71 3.72
CA PHE A 135 31.50 1.25 4.71
C PHE A 135 31.49 0.42 6.01
N GLN A 136 31.52 -0.92 5.89
CA GLN A 136 31.55 -1.81 7.04
C GLN A 136 32.84 -1.67 7.86
N ALA A 137 34.00 -1.51 7.20
CA ALA A 137 35.28 -1.30 7.87
C ALA A 137 35.28 -0.03 8.74
N GLN A 138 34.52 0.99 8.34
CA GLN A 138 34.31 2.22 9.11
C GLN A 138 33.11 2.15 10.08
N GLN A 139 32.50 0.97 10.23
CA GLN A 139 31.30 0.75 11.04
C GLN A 139 30.12 1.67 10.66
N ILE A 140 30.07 2.09 9.39
CA ILE A 140 28.99 2.92 8.86
C ILE A 140 27.87 2.00 8.38
N GLN A 141 26.66 2.28 8.84
CA GLN A 141 25.46 1.61 8.40
C GLN A 141 24.91 2.27 7.12
N VAL A 142 24.73 1.47 6.10
CA VAL A 142 24.12 1.81 4.82
C VAL A 142 22.63 1.47 4.85
N VAL A 143 21.80 2.47 4.61
CA VAL A 143 20.35 2.32 4.44
C VAL A 143 20.03 2.49 2.96
N LEU A 144 19.64 1.40 2.29
CA LEU A 144 19.17 1.47 0.91
C LEU A 144 17.67 1.74 0.87
N VAL A 145 17.28 2.91 0.39
CA VAL A 145 15.86 3.27 0.22
C VAL A 145 15.42 2.87 -1.17
N LEU A 146 14.81 1.68 -1.26
CA LEU A 146 14.30 1.06 -2.49
C LEU A 146 12.92 1.63 -2.84
N ASN A 147 12.87 2.80 -3.46
CA ASN A 147 11.60 3.42 -3.82
C ASN A 147 10.96 2.69 -5.01
N ARG A 148 9.64 2.54 -4.98
CA ARG A 148 8.82 1.83 -5.98
C ARG A 148 9.20 0.35 -6.14
N PHE A 149 9.59 -0.29 -5.03
CA PHE A 149 9.89 -1.71 -4.98
C PHE A 149 8.73 -2.60 -5.48
N GLY A 150 7.48 -2.20 -5.22
CA GLY A 150 6.32 -2.94 -5.71
C GLY A 150 6.29 -3.11 -7.24
N GLN A 151 6.74 -2.12 -8.01
CA GLN A 151 6.84 -2.21 -9.49
C GLN A 151 8.06 -3.03 -9.92
N PHE A 152 9.15 -2.94 -9.15
CA PHE A 152 10.33 -3.78 -9.35
C PHE A 152 9.99 -5.26 -9.17
N GLY A 153 9.28 -5.64 -8.10
CA GLY A 153 8.89 -7.03 -7.84
C GLY A 153 8.08 -7.67 -8.96
N GLN A 154 7.33 -6.91 -9.75
CA GLN A 154 6.54 -7.45 -10.88
C GLN A 154 7.42 -7.88 -12.07
N ARG A 155 8.65 -7.35 -12.16
CA ARG A 155 9.52 -7.49 -13.33
C ARG A 155 10.91 -8.05 -13.00
N ALA A 156 11.25 -8.09 -11.72
CA ALA A 156 12.52 -8.60 -11.24
C ALA A 156 12.60 -10.10 -11.52
N SER A 157 13.77 -10.56 -11.95
CA SER A 157 14.05 -11.98 -12.01
C SER A 157 14.41 -12.50 -10.61
N ILE A 158 14.19 -13.80 -10.38
CA ILE A 158 14.58 -14.47 -9.12
C ILE A 158 16.05 -14.18 -8.75
N PRO A 159 17.03 -14.24 -9.68
CA PRO A 159 18.41 -13.87 -9.34
C PRO A 159 18.59 -12.44 -8.82
N MET A 160 17.80 -11.46 -9.31
CA MET A 160 17.89 -10.08 -8.85
C MET A 160 17.38 -9.92 -7.41
N VAL A 161 16.31 -10.63 -7.07
CA VAL A 161 15.77 -10.67 -5.70
C VAL A 161 16.78 -11.37 -4.77
N ASN A 162 17.26 -12.55 -5.17
CA ASN A 162 18.23 -13.33 -4.39
C ASN A 162 19.53 -12.55 -4.16
N THR A 163 19.93 -11.72 -5.14
CA THR A 163 21.08 -10.83 -4.98
C THR A 163 20.86 -9.80 -3.87
N LEU A 164 19.69 -9.18 -3.80
CA LEU A 164 19.38 -8.26 -2.69
C LEU A 164 19.35 -9.03 -1.37
N ARG A 165 18.83 -10.25 -1.33
CA ARG A 165 18.87 -11.09 -0.13
C ARG A 165 20.30 -11.36 0.32
N GLY A 166 21.13 -11.87 -0.58
CA GLY A 166 22.54 -12.20 -0.31
C GLY A 166 23.33 -10.99 0.16
N LEU A 167 23.17 -9.83 -0.47
CA LEU A 167 23.79 -8.58 0.00
C LEU A 167 23.35 -8.24 1.43
N ARG A 168 22.08 -8.41 1.78
CA ARG A 168 21.62 -8.16 3.15
C ARG A 168 22.22 -9.14 4.16
N ASP A 169 22.42 -10.40 3.77
CA ASP A 169 22.99 -11.42 4.66
C ASP A 169 24.49 -11.20 4.88
N ASP A 170 25.23 -10.93 3.81
CA ASP A 170 26.68 -10.67 3.85
C ASP A 170 27.01 -9.44 4.71
N PHE A 171 26.13 -8.42 4.68
CA PHE A 171 26.34 -7.14 5.36
C PHE A 171 25.32 -6.90 6.48
N LYS A 172 24.88 -7.95 7.17
CA LYS A 172 23.70 -7.87 8.06
C LYS A 172 23.76 -6.82 9.17
N ASP A 173 24.95 -6.50 9.64
CA ASP A 173 25.19 -5.55 10.73
C ASP A 173 25.35 -4.10 10.25
N THR A 174 25.45 -3.89 8.93
CA THR A 174 25.77 -2.59 8.32
C THR A 174 24.93 -2.28 7.08
N LEU A 175 24.03 -3.16 6.63
CA LEU A 175 23.14 -2.93 5.49
C LEU A 175 21.69 -3.20 5.89
N CYS A 176 20.81 -2.25 5.60
CA CYS A 176 19.37 -2.44 5.76
C CYS A 176 18.59 -1.83 4.60
N TYR A 177 17.38 -2.35 4.36
CA TYR A 177 16.52 -1.94 3.25
C TYR A 177 15.25 -1.29 3.75
N ILE A 178 14.89 -0.17 3.12
CA ILE A 178 13.59 0.49 3.29
C ILE A 178 12.87 0.46 1.96
N ALA A 179 11.94 -0.47 1.78
CA ALA A 179 11.26 -0.70 0.50
C ALA A 179 9.92 0.03 0.41
N GLY A 180 9.77 0.91 -0.58
CA GLY A 180 8.52 1.64 -0.80
C GLY A 180 7.54 0.89 -1.69
N MET A 181 6.36 0.52 -1.17
CA MET A 181 5.35 -0.27 -1.90
C MET A 181 3.94 0.33 -1.80
N ALA A 182 3.12 0.08 -2.83
CA ALA A 182 1.72 0.53 -2.84
C ALA A 182 0.80 -0.35 -2.00
N GLN A 183 1.15 -1.62 -1.86
CA GLN A 183 0.41 -2.64 -1.14
C GLN A 183 1.38 -3.51 -0.34
N GLU A 184 0.82 -4.29 0.59
CA GLU A 184 1.54 -5.32 1.34
C GLU A 184 2.18 -6.33 0.38
N VAL A 185 3.24 -6.99 0.85
CA VAL A 185 4.02 -7.96 0.07
C VAL A 185 3.13 -9.11 -0.43
N ALA A 186 2.17 -9.54 0.40
CA ALA A 186 1.18 -10.56 0.08
C ALA A 186 0.35 -10.27 -1.18
N TYR A 187 0.21 -9.01 -1.58
CA TYR A 187 -0.56 -8.59 -2.76
C TYR A 187 0.32 -8.28 -3.97
N LEU A 188 1.62 -8.56 -3.94
CA LEU A 188 2.44 -8.52 -5.15
C LEU A 188 1.98 -9.61 -6.14
N PRO A 189 2.22 -9.45 -7.46
CA PRO A 189 1.77 -10.45 -8.45
C PRO A 189 2.34 -11.86 -8.20
N ASP A 190 3.57 -11.92 -7.71
CA ASP A 190 4.27 -13.16 -7.40
C ASP A 190 5.09 -13.06 -6.10
N PRO A 191 4.44 -13.17 -4.92
CA PRO A 191 5.14 -13.09 -3.65
C PRO A 191 6.18 -14.20 -3.48
N ASP A 192 5.95 -15.39 -4.05
CA ASP A 192 6.88 -16.52 -3.94
C ASP A 192 8.21 -16.23 -4.62
N THR A 193 8.24 -15.44 -5.70
CA THR A 193 9.49 -15.01 -6.34
C THR A 193 10.37 -14.14 -5.43
N LEU A 194 9.83 -13.61 -4.33
CA LEU A 194 10.64 -12.93 -3.33
C LEU A 194 11.47 -13.91 -2.49
N GLY A 195 11.06 -15.17 -2.37
CA GLY A 195 11.70 -16.13 -1.45
C GLY A 195 11.87 -15.53 -0.06
N ASP A 196 13.07 -15.65 0.50
CA ASP A 196 13.40 -15.12 1.84
C ASP A 196 13.35 -13.58 1.93
N MET A 197 13.32 -12.85 0.79
CA MET A 197 13.05 -11.40 0.82
C MET A 197 11.63 -11.08 1.27
N TYR A 198 10.71 -12.04 1.18
CA TYR A 198 9.34 -11.86 1.69
C TYR A 198 9.38 -11.55 3.19
N GLU A 199 10.03 -12.40 3.98
CA GLU A 199 10.11 -12.28 5.44
C GLU A 199 10.71 -10.93 5.85
N LEU A 200 11.80 -10.54 5.17
CA LEU A 200 12.49 -9.28 5.40
C LEU A 200 11.59 -8.05 5.23
N LEU A 201 10.62 -8.12 4.31
CA LEU A 201 9.72 -7.00 3.99
C LEU A 201 8.38 -7.04 4.73
N ASP A 202 8.00 -8.20 5.27
CA ASP A 202 6.72 -8.45 5.94
C ASP A 202 6.82 -8.31 7.47
N ASN A 203 7.99 -8.57 8.07
CA ASN A 203 8.18 -8.46 9.52
C ASN A 203 8.05 -7.01 10.05
N TYR A 204 8.48 -6.04 9.25
CA TYR A 204 8.48 -4.62 9.63
C TYR A 204 7.75 -3.78 8.58
N VAL A 205 6.49 -3.45 8.85
CA VAL A 205 5.62 -2.69 7.94
C VAL A 205 5.24 -1.34 8.55
N CYS A 206 5.48 -0.25 7.81
CA CYS A 206 5.13 1.11 8.19
C CYS A 206 4.13 1.64 7.18
N TRP A 207 2.88 1.78 7.64
CA TRP A 207 1.81 2.34 6.85
C TRP A 207 1.89 3.87 6.78
N VAL A 208 1.79 4.39 5.57
CA VAL A 208 1.67 5.82 5.27
C VAL A 208 0.25 6.08 4.79
N GLY A 209 -0.55 6.69 5.67
CA GLY A 209 -1.93 7.08 5.41
C GLY A 209 -2.10 8.58 5.23
N ALA A 210 -3.24 9.10 5.69
CA ALA A 210 -3.51 10.52 5.78
C ALA A 210 -2.46 11.24 6.64
N MET A 211 -2.23 12.51 6.37
CA MET A 211 -1.36 13.33 7.21
C MET A 211 -2.07 13.69 8.50
N VAL A 212 -1.28 13.86 9.56
CA VAL A 212 -1.73 14.61 10.75
C VAL A 212 -2.03 16.06 10.36
N GLU A 213 -2.84 16.73 11.17
CA GLU A 213 -3.33 18.07 10.84
C GLU A 213 -2.21 19.08 10.57
N ASP A 214 -1.16 19.11 11.40
CA ASP A 214 -0.02 20.02 11.22
C ASP A 214 0.68 19.83 9.87
N ASP A 215 0.92 18.57 9.47
CA ASP A 215 1.51 18.24 8.17
C ASP A 215 0.60 18.65 7.00
N ALA A 216 -0.70 18.46 7.18
CA ALA A 216 -1.70 18.84 6.19
C ALA A 216 -1.82 20.36 6.04
N ARG A 217 -1.82 21.13 7.14
CA ARG A 217 -1.79 22.60 7.14
C ARG A 217 -0.53 23.13 6.48
N ASN A 218 0.64 22.54 6.78
CA ASN A 218 1.89 22.88 6.10
C ASN A 218 1.83 22.59 4.58
N LEU A 219 1.16 21.51 4.17
CA LEU A 219 0.92 21.23 2.76
C LEU A 219 0.03 22.29 2.12
N ILE A 220 -1.07 22.68 2.78
CA ILE A 220 -2.01 23.71 2.30
C ILE A 220 -1.25 25.02 2.11
N ALA A 221 -0.58 25.51 3.15
CA ALA A 221 0.17 26.76 3.12
C ALA A 221 1.15 26.84 1.95
N ARG A 222 1.82 25.72 1.64
CA ARG A 222 2.73 25.63 0.49
C ARG A 222 2.01 25.54 -0.85
N ALA A 223 0.91 24.81 -0.92
CA ALA A 223 0.15 24.62 -2.15
C ALA A 223 -0.51 25.92 -2.61
N VAL A 224 -0.98 26.74 -1.65
CA VAL A 224 -1.69 28.00 -1.90
C VAL A 224 -0.82 29.24 -1.74
N TYR A 225 0.50 29.08 -1.58
CA TYR A 225 1.42 30.20 -1.33
C TYR A 225 1.35 31.30 -2.42
N ALA A 226 1.06 30.92 -3.66
CA ALA A 226 0.95 31.85 -4.78
C ALA A 226 -0.42 32.56 -4.88
N ALA A 227 -1.34 32.29 -3.95
CA ALA A 227 -2.66 32.93 -3.95
C ALA A 227 -2.55 34.43 -3.63
N PRO A 228 -3.29 35.30 -4.32
CA PRO A 228 -3.35 36.73 -3.98
C PRO A 228 -3.89 36.99 -2.57
N VAL A 229 -4.80 36.13 -2.11
CA VAL A 229 -5.40 36.15 -0.78
C VAL A 229 -5.18 34.79 -0.14
N SER A 230 -4.67 34.76 1.09
CA SER A 230 -4.49 33.51 1.83
C SER A 230 -5.84 32.89 2.23
N PRO A 231 -5.98 31.56 2.27
CA PRO A 231 -7.20 30.91 2.73
C PRO A 231 -7.54 31.32 4.17
N SER A 232 -8.82 31.52 4.45
CA SER A 232 -9.32 31.69 5.81
C SER A 232 -9.19 30.38 6.61
N GLU A 233 -9.32 30.43 7.94
CA GLU A 233 -9.39 29.20 8.76
C GLU A 233 -10.57 28.32 8.36
N ALA A 234 -11.70 28.92 7.97
CA ALA A 234 -12.86 28.18 7.47
C ALA A 234 -12.53 27.44 6.16
N ASP A 235 -11.81 28.09 5.23
CA ASP A 235 -11.32 27.44 4.01
C ASP A 235 -10.38 26.28 4.35
N MET A 236 -9.42 26.49 5.25
CA MET A 236 -8.46 25.45 5.63
C MET A 236 -9.16 24.26 6.30
N SER A 237 -10.09 24.50 7.22
CA SER A 237 -10.91 23.45 7.82
C SER A 237 -11.73 22.70 6.78
N ALA A 238 -12.33 23.40 5.80
CA ALA A 238 -13.06 22.76 4.70
C ALA A 238 -12.14 21.88 3.84
N MET A 239 -10.95 22.36 3.44
CA MET A 239 -9.98 21.56 2.68
C MET A 239 -9.54 20.30 3.43
N LEU A 240 -9.34 20.40 4.74
CA LEU A 240 -8.99 19.27 5.60
C LEU A 240 -10.13 18.27 5.71
N ALA A 241 -11.37 18.72 5.92
CA ALA A 241 -12.55 17.86 5.98
C ALA A 241 -12.81 17.14 4.65
N LEU A 242 -12.75 17.87 3.53
CA LEU A 242 -12.95 17.33 2.19
C LEU A 242 -11.92 16.26 1.81
N SER A 243 -10.65 16.49 2.17
CA SER A 243 -9.55 15.59 1.80
C SER A 243 -9.22 14.53 2.85
N GLY A 244 -9.71 14.68 4.08
CA GLY A 244 -9.31 13.88 5.23
C GLY A 244 -7.81 13.94 5.55
N GLY A 245 -7.11 14.98 5.10
CA GLY A 245 -5.64 15.07 5.20
C GLY A 245 -4.89 14.15 4.23
N TYR A 246 -5.57 13.50 3.28
CA TYR A 246 -4.95 12.63 2.29
C TYR A 246 -4.17 13.46 1.24
N PRO A 247 -2.82 13.33 1.12
CA PRO A 247 -2.02 14.36 0.46
C PRO A 247 -2.34 14.63 -1.02
N ALA A 248 -2.57 13.59 -1.81
CA ALA A 248 -2.89 13.77 -3.23
C ALA A 248 -4.27 14.45 -3.41
N LEU A 249 -5.26 14.05 -2.61
CA LEU A 249 -6.58 14.64 -2.64
C LEU A 249 -6.53 16.09 -2.15
N LEU A 250 -5.83 16.36 -1.04
CA LEU A 250 -5.65 17.70 -0.49
C LEU A 250 -4.99 18.66 -1.48
N ARG A 251 -3.98 18.20 -2.23
CA ARG A 251 -3.36 19.02 -3.30
C ARG A 251 -4.35 19.34 -4.42
N SER A 252 -5.17 18.37 -4.83
CA SER A 252 -6.20 18.61 -5.84
C SER A 252 -7.25 19.61 -5.35
N VAL A 253 -7.67 19.52 -4.08
CA VAL A 253 -8.58 20.49 -3.46
C VAL A 253 -7.95 21.88 -3.39
N CYS A 254 -6.68 22.00 -2.98
CA CYS A 254 -5.96 23.28 -2.99
C CYS A 254 -5.85 23.87 -4.40
N HIS A 255 -5.60 23.03 -5.40
CA HIS A 255 -5.53 23.46 -6.80
C HIS A 255 -6.87 23.98 -7.29
N TRP A 256 -7.96 23.26 -7.02
CA TRP A 256 -9.32 23.71 -7.32
C TRP A 256 -9.62 25.05 -6.64
N TRP A 257 -9.28 25.19 -5.35
CA TRP A 257 -9.48 26.42 -4.59
C TRP A 257 -8.75 27.63 -5.19
N LEU A 258 -7.53 27.42 -5.73
CA LEU A 258 -6.79 28.46 -6.45
C LEU A 258 -7.41 28.84 -7.79
N SER A 259 -8.08 27.89 -8.46
CA SER A 259 -8.67 28.10 -9.79
C SER A 259 -10.04 28.75 -9.78
N VAL A 260 -10.78 28.67 -8.67
CA VAL A 260 -12.15 29.19 -8.56
C VAL A 260 -12.13 30.57 -7.91
N ALA A 261 -12.56 31.60 -8.64
CA ALA A 261 -12.63 32.97 -8.14
C ALA A 261 -13.73 33.12 -7.07
N ASP A 262 -14.99 32.89 -7.45
CA ASP A 262 -16.16 32.96 -6.56
C ASP A 262 -16.46 31.57 -5.99
N LYS A 263 -15.94 31.34 -4.79
CA LYS A 263 -16.11 30.05 -4.10
C LYS A 263 -17.49 30.00 -3.45
N PRO A 264 -18.27 28.93 -3.68
CA PRO A 264 -19.54 28.77 -2.97
C PRO A 264 -19.30 28.56 -1.47
N ALA A 265 -20.36 28.58 -0.67
CA ALA A 265 -20.25 28.21 0.74
C ALA A 265 -20.02 26.69 0.89
N TYR A 266 -19.27 26.28 1.92
CA TYR A 266 -19.31 24.88 2.35
C TYR A 266 -20.72 24.58 2.92
N PRO A 267 -21.41 23.49 2.52
CA PRO A 267 -20.90 22.23 1.96
C PRO A 267 -20.95 22.06 0.42
N GLU A 268 -21.33 23.07 -0.35
CA GLU A 268 -21.50 22.96 -1.82
C GLU A 268 -20.20 22.60 -2.56
N TRP A 269 -19.05 22.77 -1.92
CA TRP A 269 -17.74 22.35 -2.41
C TRP A 269 -17.71 20.86 -2.75
N VAL A 270 -18.41 20.01 -1.97
CA VAL A 270 -18.42 18.56 -2.19
C VAL A 270 -18.92 18.24 -3.60
N THR A 271 -20.07 18.79 -3.99
CA THR A 271 -20.68 18.55 -5.30
C THR A 271 -19.78 19.03 -6.43
N ASN A 272 -19.20 20.22 -6.31
CA ASN A 272 -18.34 20.79 -7.35
C ASN A 272 -17.02 20.01 -7.49
N LEU A 273 -16.38 19.67 -6.38
CA LEU A 273 -15.14 18.89 -6.38
C LEU A 273 -15.37 17.46 -6.87
N LEU A 274 -16.51 16.84 -6.60
CA LEU A 274 -16.83 15.54 -7.17
C LEU A 274 -17.03 15.59 -8.69
N ALA A 275 -17.41 16.73 -9.27
CA ALA A 275 -17.47 16.87 -10.73
C ALA A 275 -16.07 16.99 -11.38
N GLU A 276 -15.04 17.33 -10.60
CA GLU A 276 -13.68 17.50 -11.10
C GLU A 276 -13.03 16.16 -11.46
N ARG A 277 -12.59 16.01 -12.72
CA ARG A 277 -11.93 14.79 -13.21
C ARG A 277 -10.66 14.46 -12.41
N SER A 278 -9.93 15.48 -11.98
CA SER A 278 -8.70 15.30 -11.19
C SER A 278 -8.98 14.73 -9.79
N ILE A 279 -10.11 15.08 -9.18
CA ILE A 279 -10.58 14.56 -7.89
C ILE A 279 -11.08 13.14 -8.08
N GLN A 280 -11.95 12.90 -9.06
CA GLN A 280 -12.49 11.57 -9.39
C GLN A 280 -11.38 10.55 -9.61
N HIS A 281 -10.34 10.92 -10.36
CA HIS A 281 -9.20 10.03 -10.56
C HIS A 281 -8.51 9.64 -9.24
N ARG A 282 -8.35 10.57 -8.29
CA ARG A 282 -7.74 10.25 -6.99
C ARG A 282 -8.63 9.37 -6.12
N LEU A 283 -9.94 9.59 -6.17
CA LEU A 283 -10.90 8.78 -5.42
C LEU A 283 -10.96 7.35 -5.96
N VAL A 284 -10.92 7.18 -7.29
CA VAL A 284 -10.79 5.87 -7.95
C VAL A 284 -9.49 5.18 -7.53
N GLU A 285 -8.34 5.86 -7.58
CA GLU A 285 -7.05 5.28 -7.15
C GLU A 285 -7.06 4.81 -5.69
N ILE A 286 -7.70 5.56 -4.79
CA ILE A 286 -7.86 5.16 -3.39
C ILE A 286 -8.76 3.92 -3.30
N TRP A 287 -9.91 3.95 -3.98
CA TRP A 287 -10.90 2.87 -3.95
C TRP A 287 -10.39 1.56 -4.53
N GLU A 288 -9.77 1.59 -5.72
CA GLU A 288 -9.15 0.41 -6.35
C GLU A 288 -7.96 -0.11 -5.53
N GLY A 289 -7.30 0.75 -4.77
CA GLY A 289 -6.26 0.34 -3.82
C GLY A 289 -6.77 -0.43 -2.59
N LEU A 290 -8.08 -0.56 -2.38
CA LEU A 290 -8.66 -1.33 -1.29
C LEU A 290 -9.01 -2.76 -1.72
N THR A 291 -8.94 -3.71 -0.78
CA THR A 291 -9.46 -5.08 -0.99
C THR A 291 -10.98 -5.07 -1.15
N GLN A 292 -11.55 -6.17 -1.65
CA GLN A 292 -13.01 -6.27 -1.77
C GLN A 292 -13.72 -6.25 -0.41
N GLU A 293 -13.08 -6.81 0.62
CA GLU A 293 -13.51 -6.71 2.01
C GLU A 293 -13.46 -5.28 2.53
N GLU A 294 -12.37 -4.55 2.29
CA GLU A 294 -12.23 -3.16 2.70
C GLU A 294 -13.26 -2.25 2.01
N GLN A 295 -13.48 -2.44 0.70
CA GLN A 295 -14.51 -1.73 -0.07
C GLN A 295 -15.92 -2.01 0.48
N PHE A 296 -16.21 -3.26 0.85
CA PHE A 296 -17.47 -3.65 1.47
C PHE A 296 -17.67 -2.96 2.82
N VAL A 297 -16.71 -3.12 3.74
CA VAL A 297 -16.76 -2.52 5.09
C VAL A 297 -16.86 -1.01 5.01
N LEU A 298 -16.14 -0.36 4.12
CA LEU A 298 -16.21 1.08 3.93
C LEU A 298 -17.60 1.52 3.43
N SER A 299 -18.23 0.73 2.56
CA SER A 299 -19.57 0.97 2.05
C SER A 299 -20.65 0.82 3.11
N GLU A 300 -20.56 -0.21 3.97
CA GLU A 300 -21.49 -0.39 5.08
C GLU A 300 -21.29 0.68 6.14
N LEU A 301 -20.04 1.02 6.46
CA LEU A 301 -19.73 2.12 7.36
C LEU A 301 -20.29 3.46 6.87
N GLN A 302 -20.29 3.71 5.55
CA GLN A 302 -20.88 4.91 4.95
C GLN A 302 -22.41 4.96 5.15
N LYS A 303 -23.11 3.82 5.04
CA LYS A 303 -24.57 3.75 5.27
C LYS A 303 -24.95 3.93 6.73
N LEU A 304 -24.15 3.36 7.63
CA LEU A 304 -24.42 3.34 9.07
C LEU A 304 -23.96 4.61 9.78
N GLN A 305 -23.10 5.42 9.16
CA GLN A 305 -22.77 6.73 9.70
C GLN A 305 -24.03 7.61 9.73
N PRO A 306 -24.33 8.27 10.87
CA PRO A 306 -25.38 9.27 10.88
C PRO A 306 -25.03 10.34 9.85
N ALA A 307 -25.97 10.63 8.95
CA ALA A 307 -25.80 11.65 7.91
C ALA A 307 -25.33 12.95 8.57
N ALA A 308 -24.06 13.27 8.41
CA ALA A 308 -23.49 14.53 8.86
C ALA A 308 -23.90 15.64 7.87
N THR A 309 -25.21 15.91 7.79
CA THR A 309 -25.75 17.04 7.03
C THR A 309 -26.89 17.67 7.83
N GLY A 310 -26.60 18.86 8.37
CA GLY A 310 -27.62 19.86 8.72
C GLY A 310 -27.94 19.94 10.21
N GLY A 311 -27.86 21.15 10.75
CA GLY A 311 -28.14 21.45 12.15
C GLY A 311 -29.61 21.29 12.55
N ALA A 312 -29.82 21.55 13.84
CA ALA A 312 -31.03 21.39 14.63
C ALA A 312 -31.30 19.96 15.11
N ALA A 313 -30.78 19.68 16.31
CA ALA A 313 -31.46 18.78 17.23
C ALA A 313 -32.92 19.21 17.33
N LYS A 314 -33.81 18.52 16.62
CA LYS A 314 -35.22 18.50 16.98
C LYS A 314 -35.33 17.58 18.17
N ASN A 315 -35.44 18.19 19.35
CA ASN A 315 -35.99 17.56 20.54
C ASN A 315 -37.34 16.95 20.15
N ASN A 316 -37.39 15.63 20.00
CA ASN A 316 -38.63 14.88 20.08
C ASN A 316 -38.36 13.72 21.05
N GLU A 317 -38.90 13.89 22.25
CA GLU A 317 -38.95 12.89 23.30
C GLU A 317 -39.99 11.81 22.94
N GLY A 318 -39.53 10.54 22.90
CA GLY A 318 -40.35 9.31 22.97
C GLY A 318 -40.38 8.41 21.71
N PRO A 319 -40.44 7.06 21.83
CA PRO A 319 -39.76 6.17 22.77
C PRO A 319 -38.71 5.25 22.08
N ASP A 320 -37.46 5.38 22.50
CA ASP A 320 -36.34 4.43 22.72
C ASP A 320 -36.29 2.97 22.16
N ALA A 321 -36.96 2.63 21.05
CA ALA A 321 -36.81 1.31 20.41
C ALA A 321 -35.93 1.34 19.14
N GLU A 322 -36.10 2.33 18.26
CA GLU A 322 -35.38 2.39 16.97
C GLU A 322 -33.95 2.95 17.09
N SER A 323 -33.72 3.89 18.01
CA SER A 323 -32.37 4.41 18.30
C SER A 323 -31.49 3.34 18.96
N ASN A 324 -32.07 2.50 19.80
CA ASN A 324 -31.36 1.39 20.46
C ASN A 324 -30.98 0.27 19.48
N ASN A 325 -31.84 -0.04 18.50
CA ASN A 325 -31.56 -1.08 17.50
C ASN A 325 -30.51 -0.64 16.46
N SER A 326 -30.55 0.62 16.03
CA SER A 326 -29.56 1.20 15.11
C SER A 326 -28.17 1.32 15.75
N ASN A 327 -28.09 1.77 17.00
CA ASN A 327 -26.83 1.79 17.77
C ASN A 327 -26.27 0.38 18.00
N LYS A 328 -27.12 -0.59 18.37
CA LYS A 328 -26.69 -1.99 18.54
C LYS A 328 -26.15 -2.58 17.23
N THR A 329 -26.82 -2.32 16.12
CA THR A 329 -26.39 -2.78 14.79
C THR A 329 -25.03 -2.18 14.39
N TYR A 330 -24.81 -0.90 14.68
CA TYR A 330 -23.52 -0.23 14.44
C TYR A 330 -22.39 -0.81 15.30
N ASP A 331 -22.65 -1.03 16.59
CA ASP A 331 -21.67 -1.58 17.52
C ASP A 331 -21.29 -3.01 17.15
N ASP A 332 -22.27 -3.85 16.81
CA ASP A 332 -22.04 -5.23 16.36
C ASP A 332 -21.26 -5.25 15.04
N PHE A 333 -21.58 -4.37 14.09
CA PHE A 333 -20.80 -4.20 12.86
C PHE A 333 -19.33 -3.81 13.15
N CYS A 334 -19.10 -2.83 14.03
CA CYS A 334 -17.76 -2.37 14.38
C CYS A 334 -16.94 -3.45 15.08
N LYS A 335 -17.57 -4.28 15.92
CA LYS A 335 -16.92 -5.43 16.57
C LYS A 335 -16.53 -6.50 15.55
N GLN A 336 -17.46 -6.89 14.68
CA GLN A 336 -17.23 -7.92 13.65
C GLN A 336 -16.14 -7.51 12.65
N ASN A 337 -16.02 -6.21 12.36
CA ASN A 337 -15.10 -5.70 11.34
C ASN A 337 -13.92 -4.91 11.94
N HIS A 338 -13.60 -5.11 13.22
CA HIS A 338 -12.58 -4.31 13.93
C HIS A 338 -11.22 -4.31 13.22
N ASP A 339 -10.76 -5.49 12.77
CA ASP A 339 -9.46 -5.62 12.10
C ASP A 339 -9.43 -4.89 10.76
N THR A 340 -10.49 -5.04 9.95
CA THR A 340 -10.62 -4.36 8.66
C THR A 340 -10.73 -2.84 8.84
N LEU A 341 -11.47 -2.38 9.84
CA LEU A 341 -11.55 -0.95 10.20
C LEU A 341 -10.18 -0.40 10.65
N SER A 342 -9.43 -1.17 11.43
CA SER A 342 -8.07 -0.82 11.84
C SER A 342 -7.10 -0.73 10.66
N ARG A 343 -7.19 -1.66 9.70
CA ARG A 343 -6.43 -1.61 8.43
C ARG A 343 -6.79 -0.38 7.59
N LEU A 344 -8.09 -0.08 7.46
CA LEU A 344 -8.57 1.14 6.79
C LEU A 344 -8.06 2.42 7.48
N ALA A 345 -7.93 2.40 8.81
CA ALA A 345 -7.40 3.54 9.56
C ALA A 345 -5.92 3.79 9.29
N VAL A 346 -5.07 2.76 9.30
CA VAL A 346 -3.64 2.94 8.99
C VAL A 346 -3.41 3.36 7.53
N LYS A 347 -4.32 2.98 6.62
CA LYS A 347 -4.36 3.47 5.23
C LYS A 347 -4.83 4.93 5.10
N GLY A 348 -5.34 5.53 6.18
CA GLY A 348 -5.83 6.91 6.20
C GLY A 348 -7.20 7.11 5.56
N VAL A 349 -8.00 6.05 5.46
CA VAL A 349 -9.33 6.07 4.85
C VAL A 349 -10.42 6.25 5.91
N CYS A 350 -10.23 5.64 7.07
CA CYS A 350 -11.12 5.74 8.24
C CYS A 350 -10.36 6.24 9.47
N ARG A 351 -11.11 6.66 10.49
CA ARG A 351 -10.55 6.91 11.83
C ARG A 351 -11.56 6.54 12.91
N GLN A 352 -11.07 6.09 14.06
CA GLN A 352 -11.88 5.97 15.25
C GLN A 352 -11.97 7.34 15.93
N THR A 353 -13.18 7.78 16.25
CA THR A 353 -13.47 9.00 17.01
C THR A 353 -14.21 8.65 18.30
N ARG A 354 -14.44 9.64 19.18
CA ARG A 354 -15.30 9.44 20.37
C ARG A 354 -16.72 9.00 20.00
N ALA A 355 -17.20 9.36 18.81
CA ALA A 355 -18.51 9.01 18.29
C ALA A 355 -18.47 7.76 17.37
N GLY A 356 -17.43 6.93 17.48
CA GLY A 356 -17.24 5.75 16.65
C GLY A 356 -16.35 5.96 15.42
N TRP A 357 -16.27 4.93 14.59
CA TRP A 357 -15.59 4.90 13.30
C TRP A 357 -16.25 5.81 12.26
N ARG A 358 -15.43 6.59 11.55
CA ARG A 358 -15.87 7.46 10.46
C ARG A 358 -14.90 7.42 9.27
N ILE A 359 -15.44 7.65 8.08
CA ILE A 359 -14.63 7.91 6.87
C ILE A 359 -13.96 9.27 7.06
N MET A 360 -12.65 9.36 6.80
CA MET A 360 -11.88 10.57 7.12
C MET A 360 -12.18 11.77 6.22
N ALA A 361 -12.48 11.52 4.94
CA ALA A 361 -12.61 12.53 3.91
C ALA A 361 -14.05 12.62 3.39
N ASP A 362 -14.65 13.81 3.42
CA ASP A 362 -16.03 14.02 2.94
C ASP A 362 -16.17 13.66 1.45
N LEU A 363 -15.16 13.97 0.64
CA LEU A 363 -15.15 13.60 -0.78
C LEU A 363 -15.13 12.08 -0.97
N LEU A 364 -14.39 11.36 -0.13
CA LEU A 364 -14.36 9.90 -0.20
C LEU A 364 -15.68 9.30 0.28
N ALA A 365 -16.25 9.81 1.36
CA ALA A 365 -17.55 9.36 1.85
C ALA A 365 -18.65 9.56 0.79
N ALA A 366 -18.67 10.73 0.15
CA ALA A 366 -19.62 11.04 -0.92
C ALA A 366 -19.39 10.20 -2.18
N TYR A 367 -18.13 9.91 -2.54
CA TYR A 367 -17.81 8.99 -3.63
C TYR A 367 -18.27 7.56 -3.33
N VAL A 368 -18.01 7.04 -2.13
CA VAL A 368 -18.44 5.70 -1.70
C VAL A 368 -19.96 5.56 -1.71
N ALA A 369 -20.70 6.63 -1.39
CA ALA A 369 -22.15 6.64 -1.51
C ALA A 369 -22.63 6.39 -2.96
N GLN A 370 -21.88 6.88 -3.95
CA GLN A 370 -22.26 6.87 -5.37
C GLN A 370 -21.61 5.74 -6.19
N VAL A 371 -20.54 5.13 -5.69
CA VAL A 371 -19.75 4.16 -6.47
C VAL A 371 -20.58 2.94 -6.86
N LYS A 372 -20.57 2.62 -8.15
CA LYS A 372 -21.18 1.40 -8.71
C LYS A 372 -20.19 0.25 -8.57
N GLY A 373 -20.68 -0.95 -8.24
CA GLY A 373 -19.82 -2.12 -8.05
C GLY A 373 -19.06 -2.08 -6.73
N ARG A 374 -19.80 -1.99 -5.61
CA ARG A 374 -19.24 -2.08 -4.26
C ARG A 374 -18.53 -3.43 -4.08
N GLY A 375 -17.47 -3.44 -3.26
CA GLY A 375 -16.81 -4.67 -2.89
C GLY A 375 -17.81 -5.66 -2.30
N ARG A 376 -17.66 -6.94 -2.63
CA ARG A 376 -18.61 -7.97 -2.19
C ARG A 376 -18.32 -8.51 -0.79
N GLY A 377 -17.22 -8.09 -0.17
CA GLY A 377 -16.83 -8.55 1.17
C GLY A 377 -15.94 -9.78 1.13
N ARG A 378 -15.50 -10.22 2.30
CA ARG A 378 -14.69 -11.44 2.43
C ARG A 378 -15.52 -12.69 2.11
N ILE A 379 -14.92 -13.68 1.49
CA ILE A 379 -15.50 -15.02 1.35
C ILE A 379 -15.02 -15.89 2.51
N TRP A 380 -15.95 -16.52 3.21
CA TRP A 380 -15.69 -17.33 4.40
C TRP A 380 -16.67 -18.50 4.51
N LEU A 381 -16.26 -19.55 5.21
CA LEU A 381 -17.06 -20.73 5.52
C LEU A 381 -17.52 -20.61 6.98
N ASP A 382 -18.83 -20.72 7.21
CA ASP A 382 -19.37 -20.85 8.55
C ASP A 382 -19.21 -22.31 9.02
N GLU A 383 -18.51 -22.52 10.14
CA GLU A 383 -18.20 -23.87 10.61
C GLU A 383 -19.42 -24.60 11.20
N GLU A 384 -20.41 -23.86 11.70
CA GLU A 384 -21.61 -24.45 12.30
C GLU A 384 -22.61 -24.94 11.26
N SER A 385 -22.89 -24.12 10.24
CA SER A 385 -23.83 -24.46 9.16
C SER A 385 -23.19 -25.12 7.95
N ASP A 386 -21.85 -25.16 7.87
CA ASP A 386 -21.05 -25.53 6.68
C ASP A 386 -21.36 -24.65 5.45
N GLU A 387 -22.02 -23.50 5.63
CA GLU A 387 -22.42 -22.60 4.54
C GLU A 387 -21.31 -21.61 4.16
N ILE A 388 -21.22 -21.26 2.87
CA ILE A 388 -20.23 -20.30 2.36
C ILE A 388 -20.89 -18.94 2.16
N TYR A 389 -20.32 -17.92 2.79
CA TYR A 389 -20.75 -16.54 2.72
C TYR A 389 -19.75 -15.68 1.93
N GLN A 390 -20.26 -14.62 1.29
CA GLN A 390 -19.49 -13.52 0.73
C GLN A 390 -20.00 -12.21 1.33
N GLY A 391 -19.19 -11.57 2.18
CA GLY A 391 -19.64 -10.52 3.07
C GLY A 391 -20.75 -11.05 3.99
N GLN A 392 -21.95 -10.50 3.85
CA GLN A 392 -23.16 -10.94 4.56
C GLN A 392 -24.10 -11.80 3.68
N THR A 393 -23.71 -12.12 2.45
CA THR A 393 -24.57 -12.83 1.49
C THR A 393 -24.20 -14.31 1.41
N LEU A 394 -25.19 -15.20 1.58
CA LEU A 394 -25.02 -16.64 1.40
C LEU A 394 -24.87 -17.01 -0.09
N LEU A 395 -23.83 -17.76 -0.46
CA LEU A 395 -23.60 -18.25 -1.82
C LEU A 395 -24.41 -19.52 -2.11
N LYS A 396 -25.69 -19.34 -2.45
CA LYS A 396 -26.66 -20.44 -2.63
C LYS A 396 -26.52 -21.24 -3.93
N ASN A 397 -25.98 -20.64 -4.99
CA ASN A 397 -26.06 -21.19 -6.35
C ASN A 397 -24.82 -22.03 -6.74
N LEU A 398 -24.06 -22.54 -5.76
CA LEU A 398 -22.89 -23.36 -6.02
C LEU A 398 -23.31 -24.82 -6.24
N THR A 399 -22.88 -25.41 -7.35
CA THR A 399 -22.91 -26.86 -7.54
C THR A 399 -22.05 -27.57 -6.49
N ALA A 400 -22.28 -28.86 -6.27
CA ALA A 400 -21.52 -29.64 -5.28
C ALA A 400 -20.00 -29.57 -5.51
N LEU A 401 -19.57 -29.56 -6.78
CA LEU A 401 -18.17 -29.49 -7.15
C LEU A 401 -17.57 -28.09 -6.96
N GLU A 402 -18.30 -27.04 -7.32
CA GLU A 402 -17.90 -25.65 -7.06
C GLU A 402 -17.74 -25.39 -5.57
N ARG A 403 -18.70 -25.87 -4.76
CA ARG A 403 -18.62 -25.79 -3.29
C ARG A 403 -17.39 -26.54 -2.76
N SER A 404 -17.13 -27.75 -3.24
CA SER A 404 -15.94 -28.51 -2.83
C SER A 404 -14.63 -27.77 -3.15
N VAL A 405 -14.51 -27.21 -4.36
CA VAL A 405 -13.35 -26.41 -4.77
C VAL A 405 -13.20 -25.16 -3.90
N LEU A 406 -14.28 -24.41 -3.69
CA LEU A 406 -14.23 -23.19 -2.91
C LEU A 406 -13.94 -23.45 -1.42
N SER A 407 -14.55 -24.47 -0.82
CA SER A 407 -14.26 -24.87 0.57
C SER A 407 -12.80 -25.29 0.75
N PHE A 408 -12.21 -26.01 -0.21
CA PHE A 408 -10.77 -26.33 -0.19
C PHE A 408 -9.92 -25.05 -0.23
N LEU A 409 -10.22 -24.12 -1.14
CA LEU A 409 -9.49 -22.86 -1.27
C LEU A 409 -9.63 -21.95 -0.03
N ILE A 410 -10.79 -21.93 0.62
CA ILE A 410 -11.02 -21.19 1.87
C ILE A 410 -10.14 -21.73 3.00
N LYS A 411 -9.94 -23.05 3.07
CA LYS A 411 -9.08 -23.72 4.07
C LYS A 411 -7.59 -23.53 3.78
N HIS A 412 -7.24 -23.16 2.55
CA HIS A 412 -5.86 -22.90 2.11
C HIS A 412 -5.72 -21.54 1.44
N PRO A 413 -6.07 -20.44 2.13
CA PRO A 413 -6.09 -19.12 1.53
C PRO A 413 -4.68 -18.63 1.23
N ARG A 414 -4.55 -17.81 0.18
CA ARG A 414 -3.30 -17.19 -0.29
C ARG A 414 -2.20 -18.18 -0.69
N VAL A 415 -2.50 -19.48 -0.79
CA VAL A 415 -1.58 -20.50 -1.29
C VAL A 415 -1.83 -20.74 -2.78
N ARG A 416 -0.75 -20.90 -3.55
CA ARG A 416 -0.85 -21.34 -4.94
C ARG A 416 -1.07 -22.85 -4.98
N HIS A 417 -2.14 -23.25 -5.65
CA HIS A 417 -2.41 -24.65 -5.94
C HIS A 417 -2.26 -24.90 -7.44
N THR A 418 -1.57 -25.97 -7.82
CA THR A 418 -1.54 -26.41 -9.21
C THR A 418 -2.91 -26.92 -9.63
N LYS A 419 -3.14 -27.06 -10.95
CA LYS A 419 -4.36 -27.71 -11.45
C LYS A 419 -4.50 -29.13 -10.90
N THR A 420 -3.40 -29.89 -10.89
CA THR A 420 -3.36 -31.25 -10.35
C THR A 420 -3.72 -31.28 -8.87
N ASP A 421 -3.16 -30.38 -8.06
CA ASP A 421 -3.47 -30.29 -6.62
C ASP A 421 -4.97 -30.08 -6.38
N LEU A 422 -5.59 -29.15 -7.12
CA LEU A 422 -7.02 -28.90 -6.98
C LEU A 422 -7.85 -30.11 -7.39
N ILE A 423 -7.52 -30.77 -8.51
CA ILE A 423 -8.23 -31.96 -8.98
C ILE A 423 -8.16 -33.08 -7.93
N ILE A 424 -6.97 -33.33 -7.36
CA ILE A 424 -6.75 -34.37 -6.35
C ILE A 424 -7.54 -34.10 -5.07
N ASN A 425 -7.67 -32.84 -4.66
CA ASN A 425 -8.31 -32.51 -3.38
C ASN A 425 -9.83 -32.32 -3.45
N THR A 426 -10.41 -32.18 -4.65
CA THR A 426 -11.83 -31.76 -4.77
C THR A 426 -12.70 -32.67 -5.64
N TRP A 427 -12.15 -33.43 -6.60
CA TRP A 427 -12.92 -34.42 -7.36
C TRP A 427 -13.01 -35.75 -6.61
N ALA A 428 -14.14 -36.46 -6.70
CA ALA A 428 -14.27 -37.81 -6.16
C ALA A 428 -13.27 -38.81 -6.80
N LYS A 429 -12.79 -39.79 -6.02
CA LYS A 429 -11.70 -40.70 -6.42
C LYS A 429 -12.00 -41.49 -7.71
N ASP A 430 -13.25 -41.90 -7.89
CA ASP A 430 -13.77 -42.63 -9.04
C ASP A 430 -13.82 -41.77 -10.32
N LEU A 431 -14.06 -40.46 -10.19
CA LEU A 431 -13.99 -39.51 -11.32
C LEU A 431 -12.55 -39.23 -11.72
N ARG A 432 -11.62 -39.13 -10.75
CA ARG A 432 -10.18 -38.97 -11.02
C ARG A 432 -9.60 -40.16 -11.78
N GLN A 433 -10.01 -41.38 -11.42
CA GLN A 433 -9.59 -42.62 -12.12
C GLN A 433 -10.08 -42.70 -13.56
N ARG A 434 -11.20 -42.03 -13.89
CA ARG A 434 -11.75 -41.93 -15.26
C ARG A 434 -11.06 -40.85 -16.12
N GLY A 435 -10.14 -40.08 -15.55
CA GLY A 435 -9.43 -38.99 -16.22
C GLY A 435 -10.23 -37.68 -16.20
N VAL A 436 -9.93 -36.82 -15.23
CA VAL A 436 -10.47 -35.44 -15.19
C VAL A 436 -9.62 -34.57 -16.10
N THR A 437 -10.25 -33.90 -17.07
CA THR A 437 -9.54 -33.00 -17.98
C THR A 437 -9.31 -31.62 -17.36
N ASP A 438 -8.23 -30.95 -17.75
CA ASP A 438 -7.98 -29.53 -17.44
C ASP A 438 -9.16 -28.62 -17.81
N ASN A 439 -9.89 -28.97 -18.88
CA ASN A 439 -11.06 -28.23 -19.33
C ASN A 439 -12.21 -28.32 -18.31
N SER A 440 -12.39 -29.45 -17.65
CA SER A 440 -13.40 -29.62 -16.60
C SER A 440 -13.13 -28.69 -15.42
N LEU A 441 -11.88 -28.64 -14.93
CA LEU A 441 -11.48 -27.69 -13.89
C LEU A 441 -11.68 -26.24 -14.37
N TYR A 442 -11.28 -25.93 -15.59
CA TYR A 442 -11.46 -24.59 -16.15
C TYR A 442 -12.94 -24.15 -16.17
N GLN A 443 -13.87 -25.01 -16.53
CA GLN A 443 -15.31 -24.68 -16.52
C GLN A 443 -15.83 -24.43 -15.09
N VAL A 444 -15.41 -25.23 -14.11
CA VAL A 444 -15.76 -25.01 -12.69
C VAL A 444 -15.23 -23.66 -12.22
N ILE A 445 -13.97 -23.33 -12.52
CA ILE A 445 -13.37 -22.05 -12.12
C ILE A 445 -14.04 -20.87 -12.83
N LEU A 446 -14.38 -21.01 -14.12
CA LEU A 446 -15.10 -19.99 -14.87
C LEU A 446 -16.47 -19.72 -14.27
N SER A 447 -17.19 -20.77 -13.85
CA SER A 447 -18.51 -20.66 -13.22
C SER A 447 -18.41 -20.06 -11.82
N LEU A 448 -17.46 -20.53 -10.98
CA LEU A 448 -17.15 -19.92 -9.68
C LEU A 448 -16.89 -18.42 -9.80
N ARG A 449 -16.10 -17.98 -10.78
CA ARG A 449 -15.81 -16.56 -10.99
C ARG A 449 -17.06 -15.74 -11.32
N LYS A 450 -18.05 -16.29 -12.03
CA LYS A 450 -19.32 -15.59 -12.28
C LYS A 450 -20.07 -15.36 -10.98
N GLU A 451 -20.02 -16.32 -10.06
CA GLU A 451 -20.70 -16.24 -8.77
C GLU A 451 -19.97 -15.29 -7.80
N ILE A 452 -18.64 -15.33 -7.73
CA ILE A 452 -17.88 -14.63 -6.67
C ILE A 452 -17.26 -13.29 -7.09
N GLU A 453 -16.93 -13.08 -8.37
CA GLU A 453 -16.22 -11.86 -8.78
C GLU A 453 -17.22 -10.69 -8.98
N PRO A 454 -16.92 -9.48 -8.47
CA PRO A 454 -17.78 -8.31 -8.61
C PRO A 454 -18.00 -7.90 -10.08
N VAL A 455 -16.98 -8.06 -10.91
CA VAL A 455 -16.97 -7.72 -12.33
C VAL A 455 -16.50 -8.94 -13.12
N PRO A 456 -17.35 -9.54 -13.97
CA PRO A 456 -16.94 -10.65 -14.83
C PRO A 456 -15.72 -10.28 -15.66
N GLY A 457 -14.65 -11.07 -15.56
CA GLY A 457 -13.40 -10.88 -16.30
C GLY A 457 -12.28 -10.17 -15.54
N LYS A 458 -12.56 -9.52 -14.41
CA LYS A 458 -11.53 -9.11 -13.44
C LYS A 458 -11.42 -10.17 -12.35
N GLN A 459 -10.19 -10.47 -11.92
CA GLN A 459 -9.90 -11.51 -10.93
C GLN A 459 -9.47 -10.84 -9.64
N PHE A 460 -10.31 -10.88 -8.61
CA PHE A 460 -10.01 -10.33 -7.28
C PHE A 460 -9.84 -11.46 -6.27
N TYR A 461 -10.76 -12.42 -6.25
CA TYR A 461 -10.76 -13.51 -5.28
C TYR A 461 -9.96 -14.70 -5.79
N LEU A 462 -10.14 -15.09 -7.05
CA LEU A 462 -9.54 -16.31 -7.60
C LEU A 462 -8.64 -15.97 -8.78
N ILE A 463 -7.33 -15.97 -8.55
CA ILE A 463 -6.32 -15.54 -9.51
C ILE A 463 -5.77 -16.74 -10.27
N THR A 464 -5.68 -16.63 -11.60
CA THR A 464 -4.95 -17.62 -12.42
C THR A 464 -3.49 -17.22 -12.49
N TRP A 465 -2.59 -18.13 -12.14
CA TRP A 465 -1.17 -17.97 -12.39
C TRP A 465 -0.71 -18.97 -13.46
N ARG A 466 0.18 -18.52 -14.34
CA ARG A 466 0.73 -19.35 -15.42
C ARG A 466 2.11 -19.83 -14.99
N GLY A 467 2.33 -21.14 -14.98
CA GLY A 467 3.56 -21.78 -14.52
C GLY A 467 4.01 -22.90 -15.43
N LYS A 468 5.30 -23.24 -15.34
CA LYS A 468 5.87 -24.50 -15.84
C LYS A 468 6.25 -25.35 -14.62
N PRO A 469 5.99 -26.68 -14.60
CA PRO A 469 5.42 -27.49 -15.69
C PRO A 469 3.90 -27.31 -15.87
N GLU A 470 3.17 -26.87 -14.84
CA GLU A 470 1.76 -26.52 -14.92
C GLU A 470 1.45 -25.25 -14.13
N GLY A 471 0.43 -24.50 -14.57
CA GLY A 471 -0.10 -23.35 -13.84
C GLY A 471 -1.17 -23.76 -12.82
N GLY A 472 -1.91 -22.80 -12.30
CA GLY A 472 -2.96 -23.09 -11.33
C GLY A 472 -3.70 -21.87 -10.86
N TYR A 473 -4.18 -21.92 -9.62
CA TYR A 473 -5.02 -20.89 -9.03
C TYR A 473 -4.60 -20.55 -7.61
N GLN A 474 -4.86 -19.32 -7.20
CA GLN A 474 -4.62 -18.81 -5.85
C GLN A 474 -5.84 -18.02 -5.39
N PHE A 475 -6.27 -18.26 -4.16
CA PHE A 475 -7.47 -17.67 -3.60
C PHE A 475 -7.15 -16.62 -2.53
N PHE A 476 -7.81 -15.46 -2.61
CA PHE A 476 -7.70 -14.37 -1.64
C PHE A 476 -9.09 -14.16 -1.04
N PRO A 477 -9.36 -14.62 0.20
CA PRO A 477 -10.70 -14.54 0.77
C PRO A 477 -11.22 -13.10 0.86
N GLU A 478 -10.36 -12.13 1.13
CA GLU A 478 -10.68 -10.70 1.18
C GLU A 478 -10.85 -10.03 -0.20
N GLY A 479 -10.48 -10.73 -1.27
CA GLY A 479 -10.32 -10.19 -2.62
C GLY A 479 -9.13 -9.20 -2.72
N ARG A 480 -8.26 -9.37 -3.72
CA ARG A 480 -7.11 -8.48 -3.91
C ARG A 480 -7.55 -7.03 -4.20
N PRO A 481 -6.68 -6.04 -3.94
CA PRO A 481 -6.81 -4.71 -4.54
C PRO A 481 -6.88 -4.80 -6.07
N GLY A 482 -7.62 -3.87 -6.69
CA GLY A 482 -8.03 -3.89 -8.10
C GLY A 482 -7.05 -3.31 -9.11
#